data_AF-H1VEV6-F1
#
_entry.id   AF-H1VEV6-F1
#
_cell.length_a   1.000
_cell.length_b   1.000
_cell.length_c   1.000
_cell.angle_alpha   90.00
_cell.angle_beta   90.00
_cell.angle_gamma   90.00
#
_symmetry.space_group_name_H-M   'P 1'
#
loop_
_entity.id
_entity.type
_entity.pdbx_description
1 polymer ?
#
loop_
_entity_poly.entity_id
_entity_poly.type
_entity_poly.pdbx_seq_one_letter_code
_entity_poly.pdbx_strand_id
1 'polypeptide(L)'
;MPLITSNRSQVADVNDDDNDDARNSAGTFSPSGSTTSSALQADDGKVAAFLARCGLKISAVVAVHEFVAARFPGYEAAPAPFQGYCSGSGSATSGEDGNVRGGGSLLVQFRPRRHAIDVGICVDARGVFGDSVVPGVGDLGALSGLETTDAGARNGGELFAYVLERMGGVSLTEFRASSAALGADARACRRRVVADLAVVFVNSWRGRRDRRDIVVKGKVGGSLRWRVEAMAEGLPREFRRVARWAAGELAELEDTLPWVVTHGDLVPDNILVHPAPCGEGDDGARLRRMERAGGLVGLIDWAEAEWLPFGM
;
A
#
# COMPACT_ATOMS: atom_id res chain seq x y z
N MET A 1 33.92 33.65 49.87
CA MET A 1 33.05 34.28 50.90
C MET A 1 31.66 34.44 50.31
N PRO A 2 30.55 34.14 51.02
CA PRO A 2 30.26 33.17 52.10
C PRO A 2 29.47 31.94 51.55
N LEU A 3 29.52 30.71 52.13
CA LEU A 3 28.92 30.10 53.35
C LEU A 3 27.40 29.75 53.23
N ILE A 4 27.05 28.45 53.25
CA ILE A 4 26.39 27.64 54.33
C ILE A 4 24.86 27.93 54.45
N THR A 5 23.93 26.96 54.29
CA THR A 5 23.41 25.92 55.23
C THR A 5 22.60 24.88 54.41
N SER A 6 22.52 23.54 54.59
CA SER A 6 22.34 22.59 55.70
C SER A 6 20.99 22.62 56.45
N ASN A 7 20.14 21.61 56.21
CA ASN A 7 19.45 20.71 57.18
C ASN A 7 18.35 19.90 56.44
N ARG A 8 18.27 18.56 56.39
CA ARG A 8 18.38 17.43 57.35
C ARG A 8 17.05 17.08 58.05
N SER A 9 16.66 15.80 57.94
CA SER A 9 15.82 14.98 58.85
C SER A 9 14.30 15.24 58.82
N GLN A 10 13.36 14.31 59.04
CA GLN A 10 13.32 12.90 59.51
C GLN A 10 11.84 12.41 59.32
N VAL A 11 11.55 11.20 58.82
CA VAL A 11 11.18 9.94 59.55
C VAL A 11 9.68 9.75 59.87
N ALA A 12 9.17 8.59 59.40
CA ALA A 12 8.12 7.64 59.88
C ALA A 12 6.73 8.17 60.32
N ASP A 13 5.61 7.43 60.34
CA ASP A 13 5.24 6.02 60.59
C ASP A 13 4.07 5.62 59.64
N VAL A 14 3.80 4.37 59.19
CA VAL A 14 3.52 3.05 59.79
C VAL A 14 2.20 2.95 60.59
N ASN A 15 1.31 2.03 60.12
CA ASN A 15 0.22 1.24 60.75
C ASN A 15 -0.98 1.14 59.78
N ASP A 16 -1.38 -0.03 59.24
CA ASP A 16 -1.99 -1.23 59.88
C ASP A 16 -3.27 -0.84 60.67
N ASP A 17 -4.44 -1.50 60.63
CA ASP A 17 -4.88 -2.78 60.08
C ASP A 17 -6.43 -2.84 60.20
N ASP A 18 -7.02 -3.90 59.60
CA ASP A 18 -8.20 -4.68 60.08
C ASP A 18 -9.67 -4.38 59.69
N ASN A 19 -10.23 -5.44 59.05
CA ASN A 19 -11.51 -6.16 59.24
C ASN A 19 -12.89 -5.46 59.03
N ASP A 20 -13.98 -6.11 58.59
CA ASP A 20 -14.34 -7.54 58.42
C ASP A 20 -15.61 -7.68 57.54
N ASP A 21 -15.74 -8.85 56.90
CA ASP A 21 -16.93 -9.67 56.57
C ASP A 21 -18.27 -9.09 56.03
N ALA A 22 -18.69 -9.59 54.86
CA ALA A 22 -19.96 -10.34 54.70
C ALA A 22 -20.08 -11.07 53.33
N ARG A 23 -20.43 -12.36 53.40
CA ARG A 23 -20.69 -13.30 52.31
C ARG A 23 -22.05 -13.04 51.61
N ASN A 24 -22.13 -13.19 50.28
CA ASN A 24 -22.97 -14.21 49.62
C ASN A 24 -22.93 -14.20 48.08
N SER A 25 -22.84 -15.44 47.57
CA SER A 25 -23.03 -16.02 46.23
C SER A 25 -23.95 -15.33 45.20
N ALA A 26 -23.49 -15.26 43.95
CA ALA A 26 -24.16 -15.81 42.75
C ALA A 26 -23.31 -15.50 41.51
N GLY A 27 -23.07 -16.50 40.67
CA GLY A 27 -22.18 -16.39 39.52
C GLY A 27 -22.75 -15.59 38.35
N THR A 28 -21.86 -14.89 37.65
CA THR A 28 -22.00 -14.62 36.23
C THR A 28 -20.61 -14.47 35.63
N PHE A 29 -20.25 -15.41 34.77
CA PHE A 29 -19.05 -15.36 33.95
C PHE A 29 -19.28 -14.30 32.86
N SER A 30 -18.68 -13.12 33.01
CA SER A 30 -18.68 -12.08 31.97
C SER A 30 -17.47 -12.29 31.06
N PRO A 31 -17.65 -12.69 29.79
CA PRO A 31 -16.55 -12.67 28.84
C PRO A 31 -16.23 -11.20 28.52
N SER A 32 -14.97 -10.82 28.73
CA SER A 32 -14.43 -9.50 28.44
C SER A 32 -14.37 -9.26 26.93
N GLY A 33 -15.52 -8.98 26.32
CA GLY A 33 -15.63 -8.50 24.93
C GLY A 33 -15.70 -6.98 24.92
N SER A 34 -14.56 -6.30 24.76
CA SER A 34 -14.56 -4.84 24.50
C SER A 34 -13.51 -4.34 23.53
N THR A 35 -12.68 -5.23 22.96
CA THR A 35 -11.59 -4.82 22.06
C THR A 35 -11.91 -5.03 20.58
N THR A 36 -12.86 -5.90 20.23
CA THR A 36 -13.26 -6.21 18.85
C THR A 36 -14.26 -5.20 18.26
N SER A 37 -15.19 -4.69 19.06
CA SER A 37 -16.25 -3.76 18.59
C SER A 37 -15.71 -2.39 18.15
N SER A 38 -14.71 -1.85 18.86
CA SER A 38 -14.12 -0.54 18.56
C SER A 38 -13.21 -0.56 17.33
N ALA A 39 -12.51 -1.67 17.08
CA ALA A 39 -11.65 -1.83 15.91
C ALA A 39 -12.46 -2.00 14.60
N LEU A 40 -13.58 -2.74 14.66
CA LEU A 40 -14.52 -2.88 13.54
C LEU A 40 -15.21 -1.55 13.21
N GLN A 41 -15.65 -0.78 14.23
CA GLN A 41 -16.25 0.55 14.01
C GLN A 41 -15.26 1.59 13.46
N ALA A 42 -13.98 1.54 13.87
CA ALA A 42 -12.94 2.43 13.35
C ALA A 42 -12.58 2.11 11.88
N ASP A 43 -12.75 0.86 11.47
CA ASP A 43 -12.49 0.41 10.11
C ASP A 43 -13.62 0.77 9.14
N ASP A 44 -14.87 0.59 9.57
CA ASP A 44 -16.05 1.05 8.82
C ASP A 44 -15.94 2.53 8.47
N GLY A 45 -15.35 3.35 9.36
CA GLY A 45 -15.09 4.76 9.10
C GLY A 45 -14.13 5.02 7.93
N LYS A 46 -13.08 4.19 7.76
CA LYS A 46 -12.13 4.30 6.64
C LYS A 46 -12.75 3.83 5.34
N VAL A 47 -13.47 2.71 5.36
CA VAL A 47 -14.20 2.19 4.20
C VAL A 47 -15.28 3.19 3.78
N ALA A 48 -16.07 3.72 4.72
CA ALA A 48 -17.06 4.75 4.47
C ALA A 48 -16.43 6.04 3.90
N ALA A 49 -15.28 6.49 4.41
CA ALA A 49 -14.57 7.64 3.86
C ALA A 49 -14.10 7.40 2.41
N PHE A 50 -13.61 6.20 2.10
CA PHE A 50 -13.28 5.82 0.73
C PHE A 50 -14.51 5.83 -0.18
N LEU A 51 -15.62 5.21 0.25
CA LEU A 51 -16.86 5.15 -0.50
C LEU A 51 -17.43 6.56 -0.76
N ALA A 52 -17.39 7.43 0.26
CA ALA A 52 -17.79 8.82 0.13
C ALA A 52 -16.95 9.58 -0.92
N ARG A 53 -15.62 9.38 -0.95
CA ARG A 53 -14.75 9.94 -2.01
C ARG A 53 -15.07 9.38 -3.40
N CYS A 54 -15.65 8.19 -3.47
CA CYS A 54 -16.15 7.59 -4.71
C CYS A 54 -17.56 8.07 -5.10
N GLY A 55 -18.20 8.91 -4.29
CA GLY A 55 -19.58 9.38 -4.48
C GLY A 55 -20.63 8.33 -4.11
N LEU A 56 -20.28 7.37 -3.24
CA LEU A 56 -21.14 6.29 -2.79
C LEU A 56 -21.65 6.57 -1.38
N LYS A 57 -22.88 6.15 -1.09
CA LYS A 57 -23.46 6.25 0.25
C LYS A 57 -22.83 5.24 1.20
N ILE A 58 -22.93 5.51 2.50
CA ILE A 58 -22.45 4.61 3.55
C ILE A 58 -23.14 3.23 3.54
N SER A 59 -24.34 3.14 2.97
CA SER A 59 -25.04 1.87 2.72
C SER A 59 -24.22 0.89 1.88
N ALA A 60 -23.28 1.38 1.06
CA ALA A 60 -22.40 0.54 0.25
C ALA A 60 -21.35 -0.24 1.07
N VAL A 61 -21.10 0.12 2.34
CA VAL A 61 -20.19 -0.64 3.23
C VAL A 61 -20.66 -2.09 3.37
N VAL A 62 -21.96 -2.29 3.64
CA VAL A 62 -22.54 -3.63 3.81
C VAL A 62 -22.36 -4.47 2.54
N ALA A 63 -22.64 -3.88 1.38
CA ALA A 63 -22.47 -4.56 0.09
C ALA A 63 -21.02 -4.97 -0.19
N VAL A 64 -20.04 -4.16 0.23
CA VAL A 64 -18.62 -4.48 0.13
C VAL A 64 -18.26 -5.68 1.01
N HIS A 65 -18.70 -5.71 2.27
CA HIS A 65 -18.44 -6.84 3.17
C HIS A 65 -19.11 -8.13 2.68
N GLU A 66 -20.37 -8.06 2.25
CA GLU A 66 -21.08 -9.22 1.68
C GLU A 66 -20.38 -9.76 0.43
N PHE A 67 -19.90 -8.87 -0.45
CA PHE A 67 -19.16 -9.25 -1.65
C PHE A 67 -17.87 -10.03 -1.32
N VAL A 68 -17.12 -9.59 -0.29
CA VAL A 68 -15.90 -10.27 0.17
C VAL A 68 -16.27 -11.61 0.82
N ALA A 69 -17.23 -11.63 1.73
CA ALA A 69 -17.65 -12.84 2.44
C ALA A 69 -18.14 -13.94 1.48
N ALA A 70 -18.86 -13.56 0.42
CA ALA A 70 -19.34 -14.50 -0.59
C ALA A 70 -18.20 -15.12 -1.42
N ARG A 71 -17.10 -14.41 -1.65
CA ARG A 71 -15.95 -14.88 -2.45
C ARG A 71 -14.91 -15.63 -1.65
N PHE A 72 -14.85 -15.38 -0.35
CA PHE A 72 -13.89 -15.99 0.56
C PHE A 72 -14.60 -16.62 1.76
N PRO A 73 -15.44 -17.65 1.55
CA PRO A 73 -16.10 -18.34 2.65
C PRO A 73 -15.06 -19.01 3.56
N GLY A 74 -15.24 -18.87 4.87
CA GLY A 74 -14.30 -19.43 5.86
C GLY A 74 -13.07 -18.56 6.15
N TYR A 75 -12.95 -17.39 5.53
CA TYR A 75 -11.91 -16.41 5.83
C TYR A 75 -12.45 -15.27 6.69
N GLU A 76 -11.70 -14.87 7.72
CA GLU A 76 -12.02 -13.69 8.51
C GLU A 76 -11.50 -12.43 7.79
N ALA A 77 -12.39 -11.55 7.37
CA ALA A 77 -11.97 -10.28 6.77
C ALA A 77 -11.44 -9.35 7.87
N ALA A 78 -10.12 -9.23 7.96
CA ALA A 78 -9.48 -8.24 8.84
C ALA A 78 -8.90 -7.06 8.05
N PRO A 79 -9.02 -5.82 8.57
CA PRO A 79 -8.45 -4.63 7.94
C PRO A 79 -6.94 -4.78 7.76
N ALA A 80 -6.42 -4.47 6.57
CA ALA A 80 -4.99 -4.42 6.34
C ALA A 80 -4.46 -2.99 6.46
N PRO A 81 -3.23 -2.80 6.95
CA PRO A 81 -2.54 -1.53 6.79
C PRO A 81 -2.43 -1.17 5.29
N PHE A 82 -2.62 0.11 5.00
CA PHE A 82 -2.75 0.67 3.66
C PHE A 82 -1.55 0.28 2.75
N GLN A 83 -1.83 -0.41 1.64
CA GLN A 83 -0.90 -0.66 0.54
C GLN A 83 -1.54 -0.13 -0.76
N GLY A 84 -1.17 1.09 -1.17
CA GLY A 84 -1.68 1.76 -2.37
C GLY A 84 -3.00 2.53 -2.17
N TYR A 85 -3.39 3.35 -3.16
CA TYR A 85 -4.59 4.19 -3.06
C TYR A 85 -5.87 3.34 -3.04
N CYS A 86 -6.67 3.48 -1.97
CA CYS A 86 -8.01 2.90 -1.77
C CYS A 86 -8.08 1.38 -1.57
N SER A 87 -8.04 0.91 -0.33
CA SER A 87 -8.22 -0.52 0.00
C SER A 87 -9.08 -0.69 1.25
N GLY A 88 -10.22 -1.39 1.14
CA GLY A 88 -10.83 -2.11 2.25
C GLY A 88 -10.32 -3.54 2.14
N SER A 89 -9.43 -3.94 3.04
CA SER A 89 -8.72 -5.21 2.93
C SER A 89 -9.30 -6.22 3.91
N GLY A 90 -9.40 -7.48 3.51
CA GLY A 90 -9.71 -8.60 4.39
C GLY A 90 -8.55 -9.60 4.39
N SER A 91 -7.86 -9.79 5.52
CA SER A 91 -6.78 -10.78 5.64
C SER A 91 -7.31 -12.20 5.78
N ALA A 92 -7.34 -12.94 4.68
CA ALA A 92 -7.57 -14.37 4.67
C ALA A 92 -6.46 -15.14 5.43
N THR A 93 -6.78 -15.85 6.52
CA THR A 93 -5.94 -16.93 7.08
C THR A 93 -6.64 -18.27 6.86
N SER A 94 -5.91 -19.25 6.30
CA SER A 94 -6.48 -20.55 5.95
C SER A 94 -6.79 -21.38 7.20
N GLY A 95 -8.05 -21.78 7.36
CA GLY A 95 -8.43 -22.95 8.16
C GLY A 95 -7.88 -24.23 7.55
N GLU A 96 -7.60 -25.20 8.42
CA GLU A 96 -6.94 -26.48 8.15
C GLU A 96 -7.55 -27.24 6.97
N ASP A 97 -6.93 -27.15 5.79
CA ASP A 97 -6.99 -28.20 4.76
C ASP A 97 -5.71 -28.12 3.91
N GLY A 98 -4.84 -29.09 4.12
CA GLY A 98 -3.48 -29.08 3.60
C GLY A 98 -3.41 -29.33 2.10
N ASN A 99 -3.18 -28.26 1.32
CA ASN A 99 -2.18 -28.25 0.23
C ASN A 99 -1.99 -26.84 -0.41
N VAL A 100 -1.72 -25.80 0.39
CA VAL A 100 -1.27 -24.50 -0.15
C VAL A 100 0.09 -24.17 0.46
N ARG A 101 1.12 -24.11 -0.37
CA ARG A 101 2.46 -23.67 0.01
C ARG A 101 2.41 -22.20 0.45
N GLY A 102 2.54 -21.97 1.75
CA GLY A 102 2.71 -20.66 2.37
C GLY A 102 1.38 -19.99 2.72
N GLY A 103 1.12 -19.82 4.02
CA GLY A 103 -0.01 -19.03 4.54
C GLY A 103 0.18 -17.54 4.19
N GLY A 104 -0.08 -17.19 2.94
CA GLY A 104 -0.08 -15.80 2.46
C GLY A 104 -1.40 -15.14 2.82
N SER A 105 -1.33 -13.95 3.42
CA SER A 105 -2.51 -13.09 3.54
C SER A 105 -2.85 -12.53 2.15
N LEU A 106 -4.11 -12.63 1.75
CA LEU A 106 -4.62 -11.97 0.56
C LEU A 106 -5.14 -10.58 0.92
N LEU A 107 -5.07 -9.64 -0.02
CA LEU A 107 -5.72 -8.35 0.09
C LEU A 107 -6.85 -8.29 -0.93
N VAL A 108 -7.99 -7.73 -0.53
CA VAL A 108 -9.03 -7.34 -1.48
C VAL A 108 -8.93 -5.83 -1.66
N GLN A 109 -8.96 -5.36 -2.90
CA GLN A 109 -8.92 -3.94 -3.23
C GLN A 109 -10.11 -3.57 -4.10
N PHE A 110 -10.81 -2.51 -3.72
CA PHE A 110 -11.92 -1.96 -4.49
C PHE A 110 -11.50 -0.66 -5.17
N ARG A 111 -11.75 -0.55 -6.47
CA ARG A 111 -11.45 0.67 -7.23
C ARG A 111 -12.64 1.09 -8.09
N PRO A 112 -12.91 2.40 -8.20
CA PRO A 112 -13.87 2.88 -9.19
C PRO A 112 -13.34 2.62 -10.61
N ARG A 113 -14.23 2.51 -11.60
CA ARG A 113 -13.90 2.18 -12.99
C ARG A 113 -12.72 2.96 -13.58
N ARG A 114 -12.67 4.27 -13.36
CA ARG A 114 -11.57 5.14 -13.86
C ARG A 114 -10.19 4.74 -13.33
N HIS A 115 -10.13 4.14 -12.16
CA HIS A 115 -8.91 3.66 -11.50
C HIS A 115 -8.81 2.12 -11.52
N ALA A 116 -9.61 1.42 -12.33
CA ALA A 116 -9.51 -0.02 -12.51
C ALA A 116 -8.08 -0.44 -12.88
N ILE A 117 -7.64 -1.55 -12.31
CA ILE A 117 -6.34 -2.18 -12.60
C ILE A 117 -6.51 -3.01 -13.87
N ASP A 118 -5.58 -2.85 -14.80
CA ASP A 118 -5.46 -3.78 -15.92
C ASP A 118 -4.73 -5.04 -15.41
N VAL A 119 -5.46 -6.14 -15.23
CA VAL A 119 -4.85 -7.38 -14.73
C VAL A 119 -3.86 -7.96 -15.76
N GLY A 120 -4.07 -7.71 -17.05
CA GLY A 120 -3.16 -8.12 -18.11
C GLY A 120 -1.80 -7.46 -17.99
N ILE A 121 -1.75 -6.13 -17.73
CA ILE A 121 -0.46 -5.46 -17.53
C ILE A 121 0.24 -5.92 -16.25
N CYS A 122 -0.50 -6.26 -15.18
CA CYS A 122 0.10 -6.86 -13.98
C CYS A 122 0.74 -8.23 -14.26
N VAL A 123 0.11 -9.06 -15.11
CA VAL A 123 0.68 -10.34 -15.55
C VAL A 123 1.94 -10.12 -16.38
N ASP A 124 1.91 -9.17 -17.32
CA ASP A 124 3.09 -8.78 -18.11
C ASP A 124 4.23 -8.27 -17.21
N ALA A 125 3.92 -7.39 -16.25
CA ALA A 125 4.87 -6.87 -15.28
C ALA A 125 5.51 -7.99 -14.46
N ARG A 126 4.70 -8.93 -13.93
CA ARG A 126 5.21 -10.08 -13.18
C ARG A 126 6.08 -10.99 -14.04
N GLY A 127 5.78 -11.13 -15.33
CA GLY A 127 6.61 -11.85 -16.29
C GLY A 127 7.99 -11.20 -16.51
N VAL A 128 8.07 -9.87 -16.46
CA VAL A 128 9.32 -9.11 -16.68
C VAL A 128 10.14 -8.98 -15.39
N PHE A 129 9.49 -8.69 -14.26
CA PHE A 129 10.16 -8.35 -13.00
C PHE A 129 10.26 -9.51 -12.01
N GLY A 130 9.45 -10.56 -12.21
CA GLY A 130 9.35 -11.71 -11.32
C GLY A 130 8.28 -11.56 -10.24
N ASP A 131 7.92 -12.70 -9.65
CA ASP A 131 6.95 -12.85 -8.57
C ASP A 131 7.37 -12.16 -7.26
N SER A 132 8.67 -12.12 -6.99
CA SER A 132 9.22 -11.45 -5.81
C SER A 132 9.13 -9.93 -5.85
N VAL A 133 8.89 -9.31 -7.01
CA VAL A 133 8.83 -7.84 -7.16
C VAL A 133 7.41 -7.35 -7.38
N VAL A 134 6.60 -8.09 -8.14
CA VAL A 134 5.25 -7.69 -8.53
C VAL A 134 4.25 -8.64 -7.89
N PRO A 135 3.31 -8.15 -7.06
CA PRO A 135 2.30 -9.01 -6.44
C PRO A 135 1.42 -9.68 -7.50
N GLY A 136 0.94 -10.88 -7.19
CA GLY A 136 -0.13 -11.49 -7.98
C GLY A 136 -1.40 -10.66 -7.87
N VAL A 137 -2.06 -10.41 -9.00
CA VAL A 137 -3.33 -9.68 -9.05
C VAL A 137 -4.36 -10.53 -9.79
N GLY A 138 -5.55 -10.68 -9.22
CA GLY A 138 -6.69 -11.34 -9.84
C GLY A 138 -7.93 -10.45 -9.86
N ASP A 139 -8.74 -10.56 -10.91
CA ASP A 139 -10.03 -9.88 -11.01
C ASP A 139 -11.10 -10.68 -10.25
N LEU A 140 -11.85 -10.02 -9.36
CA LEU A 140 -12.99 -10.58 -8.63
C LEU A 140 -14.34 -10.14 -9.24
N GLY A 141 -14.31 -9.28 -10.25
CA GLY A 141 -15.46 -8.72 -10.94
C GLY A 141 -15.91 -7.38 -10.36
N ALA A 142 -17.05 -6.90 -10.88
CA ALA A 142 -17.63 -5.63 -10.48
C ALA A 142 -18.78 -5.81 -9.47
N LEU A 143 -18.77 -4.97 -8.44
CA LEU A 143 -19.89 -4.72 -7.54
C LEU A 143 -20.68 -3.54 -8.10
N SER A 144 -21.86 -3.83 -8.66
CA SER A 144 -22.75 -2.86 -9.30
C SER A 144 -23.99 -2.56 -8.46
N GLY A 145 -24.71 -1.50 -8.81
CA GLY A 145 -25.99 -1.14 -8.16
C GLY A 145 -25.83 -0.47 -6.80
N LEU A 146 -24.64 0.06 -6.50
CA LEU A 146 -24.39 0.79 -5.25
C LEU A 146 -25.05 2.15 -5.28
N GLU A 147 -25.70 2.52 -4.17
CA GLU A 147 -26.35 3.82 -4.05
C GLU A 147 -25.33 4.97 -4.08
N THR A 148 -25.59 5.96 -4.94
CA THR A 148 -24.74 7.14 -5.07
C THR A 148 -25.28 8.32 -4.26
N THR A 149 -24.40 9.23 -3.85
CA THR A 149 -24.79 10.46 -3.15
C THR A 149 -25.50 11.45 -4.08
N ASP A 150 -25.14 11.43 -5.37
CA ASP A 150 -25.71 12.28 -6.42
C ASP A 150 -26.20 11.44 -7.60
N ALA A 151 -27.30 11.85 -8.24
CA ALA A 151 -27.87 11.19 -9.43
C ALA A 151 -26.95 11.26 -10.67
N GLY A 152 -25.88 12.07 -10.62
CA GLY A 152 -24.86 12.20 -11.68
C GLY A 152 -23.46 11.70 -11.27
N ALA A 153 -23.36 10.86 -10.24
CA ALA A 153 -22.06 10.42 -9.73
C ALA A 153 -21.23 9.71 -10.80
N ARG A 154 -19.99 10.17 -10.99
CA ARG A 154 -19.05 9.80 -12.08
C ARG A 154 -18.73 8.31 -12.20
N ASN A 155 -19.09 7.49 -11.21
CA ASN A 155 -18.75 6.08 -11.13
C ASN A 155 -19.97 5.15 -11.30
N GLY A 156 -21.18 5.68 -11.52
CA GLY A 156 -22.36 4.88 -11.86
C GLY A 156 -22.80 3.85 -10.81
N GLY A 157 -22.36 3.96 -9.55
CA GLY A 157 -22.63 2.95 -8.52
C GLY A 157 -21.85 1.64 -8.72
N GLU A 158 -20.70 1.69 -9.39
CA GLU A 158 -19.86 0.51 -9.69
C GLU A 158 -18.47 0.60 -9.02
N LEU A 159 -18.06 -0.50 -8.39
CA LEU A 159 -16.69 -0.74 -7.90
C LEU A 159 -16.14 -2.03 -8.50
N PHE A 160 -14.90 -2.00 -8.98
CA PHE A 160 -14.17 -3.18 -9.41
C PHE A 160 -13.37 -3.73 -8.24
N ALA A 161 -13.46 -5.04 -8.02
CA ALA A 161 -12.79 -5.71 -6.93
C ALA A 161 -11.64 -6.57 -7.46
N TYR A 162 -10.51 -6.52 -6.76
CA TYR A 162 -9.31 -7.27 -7.11
C TYR A 162 -8.82 -8.03 -5.88
N VAL A 163 -8.25 -9.21 -6.10
CA VAL A 163 -7.48 -9.94 -5.09
C VAL A 163 -5.99 -9.73 -5.36
N LEU A 164 -5.22 -9.40 -4.33
CA LEU A 164 -3.80 -9.15 -4.43
C LEU A 164 -3.03 -10.03 -3.44
N GLU A 165 -1.90 -10.56 -3.90
CA GLU A 165 -0.88 -11.15 -3.02
C GLU A 165 -0.32 -10.06 -2.10
N ARG A 166 -0.33 -10.29 -0.78
CA ARG A 166 0.26 -9.33 0.15
C ARG A 166 1.78 -9.42 0.11
N MET A 167 2.40 -8.30 -0.25
CA MET A 167 3.85 -8.14 -0.16
C MET A 167 4.24 -7.77 1.27
N GLY A 168 5.35 -8.36 1.73
CA GLY A 168 5.95 -8.01 3.02
C GLY A 168 6.64 -6.64 3.01
N GLY A 169 7.25 -6.28 4.14
CA GLY A 169 8.01 -5.04 4.28
C GLY A 169 7.17 -3.83 4.68
N VAL A 170 7.79 -2.66 4.58
CA VAL A 170 7.21 -1.34 4.89
C VAL A 170 7.41 -0.42 3.68
N SER A 171 6.59 0.62 3.54
CA SER A 171 6.80 1.60 2.46
C SER A 171 8.13 2.34 2.64
N LEU A 172 8.71 2.83 1.55
CA LEU A 172 9.94 3.63 1.63
C LEU A 172 9.71 4.94 2.39
N THR A 173 8.49 5.50 2.36
CA THR A 173 8.09 6.65 3.19
C THR A 173 8.16 6.31 4.67
N GLU A 174 7.53 5.22 5.10
CA GLU A 174 7.54 4.76 6.49
C GLU A 174 8.95 4.41 6.96
N PHE A 175 9.72 3.72 6.11
CA PHE A 175 11.12 3.42 6.36
C PHE A 175 11.93 4.68 6.57
N ARG A 176 11.77 5.72 5.72
CA ARG A 176 12.49 6.99 5.89
C ARG A 176 12.12 7.71 7.18
N ALA A 177 10.87 7.62 7.61
CA ALA A 177 10.41 8.23 8.86
C ALA A 177 11.00 7.54 10.10
N SER A 178 11.16 6.21 10.07
CA SER A 178 11.57 5.40 11.23
C SER A 178 13.06 5.03 11.27
N SER A 179 13.72 4.93 10.12
CA SER A 179 15.09 4.39 9.99
C SER A 179 16.15 5.17 10.76
N ALA A 180 16.04 6.51 10.82
CA ALA A 180 16.98 7.34 11.56
C ALA A 180 16.87 7.10 13.08
N ALA A 181 15.65 6.99 13.60
CA ALA A 181 15.41 6.69 15.01
C ALA A 181 15.89 5.28 15.40
N LEU A 182 15.91 4.36 14.43
CA LEU A 182 16.36 2.97 14.61
C LEU A 182 17.87 2.77 14.35
N GLY A 183 18.63 3.86 14.16
CA GLY A 183 20.09 3.81 14.00
C GLY A 183 20.57 3.21 12.69
N ALA A 184 19.73 3.14 11.65
CA ALA A 184 20.13 2.65 10.35
C ALA A 184 21.06 3.65 9.64
N ASP A 185 22.12 3.15 8.97
CA ASP A 185 22.97 3.98 8.12
C ASP A 185 22.18 4.44 6.89
N ALA A 186 21.71 5.69 6.92
CA ALA A 186 20.92 6.30 5.87
C ALA A 186 21.63 6.28 4.49
N ARG A 187 22.96 6.38 4.45
CA ARG A 187 23.72 6.36 3.20
C ARG A 187 23.82 4.93 2.65
N ALA A 188 24.05 3.94 3.51
CA ALA A 188 24.00 2.53 3.10
C ALA A 188 22.61 2.13 2.61
N CYS A 189 21.56 2.47 3.36
CA CYS A 189 20.18 2.16 2.98
C CYS A 189 19.79 2.81 1.64
N ARG A 190 20.13 4.09 1.42
CA ARG A 190 19.86 4.75 0.14
C ARG A 190 20.59 4.08 -1.02
N ARG A 191 21.88 3.74 -0.84
CA ARG A 191 22.65 3.00 -1.86
C ARG A 191 21.98 1.67 -2.20
N ARG A 192 21.45 0.98 -1.19
CA ARG A 192 20.74 -0.29 -1.38
C ARG A 192 19.47 -0.13 -2.20
N VAL A 193 18.58 0.79 -1.81
CA VAL A 193 17.35 1.09 -2.56
C VAL A 193 17.66 1.41 -4.03
N VAL A 194 18.66 2.26 -4.28
CA VAL A 194 19.04 2.66 -5.64
C VAL A 194 19.61 1.47 -6.43
N ALA A 195 20.44 0.64 -5.80
CA ALA A 195 21.00 -0.55 -6.45
C ALA A 195 19.90 -1.55 -6.82
N ASP A 196 18.96 -1.83 -5.92
CA ASP A 196 17.87 -2.77 -6.18
C ASP A 196 16.89 -2.20 -7.23
N LEU A 197 16.56 -0.90 -7.19
CA LEU A 197 15.76 -0.26 -8.25
C LEU A 197 16.47 -0.28 -9.61
N ALA A 198 17.79 -0.13 -9.65
CA ALA A 198 18.54 -0.25 -10.90
C ALA A 198 18.38 -1.65 -11.52
N VAL A 199 18.31 -2.71 -10.70
CA VAL A 199 18.02 -4.06 -11.19
C VAL A 199 16.61 -4.13 -11.79
N VAL A 200 15.61 -3.48 -11.19
CA VAL A 200 14.25 -3.38 -11.76
C VAL A 200 14.29 -2.72 -13.15
N PHE A 201 14.97 -1.59 -13.30
CA PHE A 201 15.10 -0.92 -14.61
C PHE A 201 15.86 -1.77 -15.64
N VAL A 202 16.89 -2.50 -15.22
CA VAL A 202 17.60 -3.44 -16.10
C VAL A 202 16.67 -4.57 -16.56
N ASN A 203 15.84 -5.11 -15.66
CA ASN A 203 14.86 -6.15 -16.02
C ASN A 203 13.79 -5.60 -16.97
N SER A 204 13.29 -4.38 -16.72
CA SER A 204 12.38 -3.65 -17.63
C SER A 204 12.97 -3.56 -19.05
N TRP A 205 14.22 -3.13 -19.17
CA TRP A 205 14.93 -3.03 -20.45
C TRP A 205 15.15 -4.39 -21.14
N ARG A 206 15.44 -5.43 -20.36
CA ARG A 206 15.60 -6.80 -20.89
C ARG A 206 14.27 -7.37 -21.40
N GLY A 207 13.16 -7.03 -20.75
CA GLY A 207 11.81 -7.39 -21.14
C GLY A 207 11.18 -6.51 -22.22
N ARG A 208 11.96 -5.64 -22.87
CA ARG A 208 11.44 -4.73 -23.91
C ARG A 208 10.75 -5.46 -25.06
N ARG A 209 9.72 -4.81 -25.64
CA ARG A 209 8.97 -5.27 -26.82
C ARG A 209 9.16 -4.31 -28.00
N ASP A 210 8.85 -4.78 -29.20
CA ASP A 210 8.77 -3.91 -30.37
C ASP A 210 7.53 -3.02 -30.26
N ARG A 211 7.63 -1.76 -30.69
CA ARG A 211 6.50 -0.82 -30.74
C ARG A 211 5.28 -1.41 -31.44
N ARG A 212 5.50 -2.24 -32.48
CA ARG A 212 4.45 -2.88 -33.30
C ARG A 212 3.62 -3.89 -32.53
N ASP A 213 4.19 -4.49 -31.47
CA ASP A 213 3.49 -5.43 -30.60
C ASP A 213 2.56 -4.70 -29.62
N ILE A 214 2.72 -3.38 -29.46
CA ILE A 214 1.93 -2.55 -28.56
C ILE A 214 0.79 -1.90 -29.35
N VAL A 215 -0.39 -2.52 -29.31
CA VAL A 215 -1.54 -2.09 -30.13
C VAL A 215 -2.15 -0.78 -29.62
N VAL A 216 -2.24 -0.60 -28.30
CA VAL A 216 -2.91 0.56 -27.67
C VAL A 216 -2.12 0.99 -26.44
N LYS A 217 -1.94 2.31 -26.27
CA LYS A 217 -1.39 2.88 -25.03
C LYS A 217 -2.47 2.88 -23.94
N GLY A 218 -2.06 2.70 -22.70
CA GLY A 218 -2.96 2.80 -21.55
C GLY A 218 -3.33 4.25 -21.25
N LYS A 219 -3.80 4.47 -20.01
CA LYS A 219 -4.33 5.77 -19.55
C LYS A 219 -3.24 6.85 -19.53
N VAL A 220 -2.03 6.49 -19.08
CA VAL A 220 -0.92 7.44 -18.96
C VAL A 220 -0.46 7.81 -20.37
N GLY A 221 -0.15 6.84 -21.22
CA GLY A 221 0.40 7.02 -22.55
C GLY A 221 -0.58 7.67 -23.53
N GLY A 222 -1.86 7.33 -23.42
CA GLY A 222 -2.92 7.95 -24.21
C GLY A 222 -3.15 9.42 -23.87
N SER A 223 -2.80 9.86 -22.65
CA SER A 223 -3.00 11.25 -22.21
C SER A 223 -1.76 12.13 -22.30
N LEU A 224 -0.56 11.56 -22.46
CA LEU A 224 0.71 12.30 -22.43
C LEU A 224 0.75 13.48 -23.41
N ARG A 225 0.46 13.24 -24.69
CA ARG A 225 0.50 14.27 -25.74
C ARG A 225 -0.39 15.46 -25.39
N TRP A 226 -1.66 15.19 -25.11
CA TRP A 226 -2.62 16.22 -24.75
C TRP A 226 -2.21 17.00 -23.48
N ARG A 227 -1.69 16.31 -22.45
CA ARG A 227 -1.22 16.97 -21.22
C ARG A 227 -0.06 17.93 -21.50
N VAL A 228 0.91 17.52 -22.32
CA VAL A 228 2.06 18.36 -22.66
C VAL A 228 1.66 19.53 -23.56
N GLU A 229 0.74 19.33 -24.49
CA GLU A 229 0.15 20.39 -25.33
C GLU A 229 -0.64 21.40 -24.48
N ALA A 230 -1.48 20.93 -23.56
CA ALA A 230 -2.20 21.79 -22.63
C ALA A 230 -1.24 22.62 -21.75
N MET A 231 -0.11 22.04 -21.31
CA MET A 231 0.94 22.77 -20.60
C MET A 231 1.62 23.82 -21.49
N ALA A 232 1.88 23.51 -22.76
CA ALA A 232 2.49 24.43 -23.72
C ALA A 232 1.65 25.68 -23.99
N GLU A 233 0.33 25.60 -23.81
CA GLU A 233 -0.62 26.70 -23.95
C GLU A 233 -0.89 27.43 -22.62
N GLY A 234 -1.09 26.66 -21.54
CA GLY A 234 -1.58 27.17 -20.26
C GLY A 234 -0.52 27.69 -19.30
N LEU A 235 0.74 27.26 -19.40
CA LEU A 235 1.79 27.66 -18.45
C LEU A 235 2.24 29.12 -18.65
N PRO A 236 2.89 29.74 -17.63
CA PRO A 236 3.65 30.97 -17.81
C PRO A 236 4.69 30.90 -18.95
N ARG A 237 4.97 32.03 -19.59
CA ARG A 237 5.73 32.12 -20.85
C ARG A 237 7.12 31.46 -20.76
N GLU A 238 7.77 31.58 -19.62
CA GLU A 238 9.08 31.01 -19.29
C GLU A 238 9.10 29.47 -19.35
N PHE A 239 7.98 28.81 -19.05
CA PHE A 239 7.86 27.35 -19.06
C PHE A 239 7.30 26.79 -20.36
N ARG A 240 6.57 27.60 -21.15
CA ARG A 240 6.01 27.17 -22.44
C ARG A 240 7.06 26.64 -23.41
N ARG A 241 8.28 27.20 -23.40
CA ARG A 241 9.37 26.74 -24.27
C ARG A 241 9.72 25.28 -24.00
N VAL A 242 9.81 24.89 -22.72
CA VAL A 242 10.13 23.52 -22.31
C VAL A 242 9.00 22.57 -22.68
N ALA A 243 7.75 22.96 -22.41
CA ALA A 243 6.58 22.14 -22.76
C ALA A 243 6.44 21.93 -24.27
N ARG A 244 6.65 22.97 -25.10
CA ARG A 244 6.61 22.83 -26.57
C ARG A 244 7.73 21.95 -27.09
N TRP A 245 8.93 22.07 -26.52
CA TRP A 245 10.03 21.17 -26.85
C TRP A 245 9.66 19.72 -26.53
N ALA A 246 9.20 19.44 -25.31
CA ALA A 246 8.76 18.09 -24.93
C ALA A 246 7.62 17.54 -25.82
N ALA A 247 6.66 18.39 -26.24
CA ALA A 247 5.61 17.97 -27.17
C ALA A 247 6.16 17.56 -28.55
N GLY A 248 7.21 18.26 -29.02
CA GLY A 248 7.89 17.96 -30.28
C GLY A 248 8.67 16.65 -30.23
N GLU A 249 9.36 16.38 -29.12
CA GLU A 249 10.19 15.17 -28.94
C GLU A 249 9.37 13.90 -28.71
N LEU A 250 8.11 14.02 -28.25
CA LEU A 250 7.32 12.86 -27.82
C LEU A 250 7.16 11.79 -28.90
N ALA A 251 7.00 12.19 -30.18
CA ALA A 251 6.92 11.24 -31.29
C ALA A 251 8.27 10.53 -31.53
N GLU A 252 9.37 11.27 -31.49
CA GLU A 252 10.70 10.70 -31.67
C GLU A 252 11.06 9.73 -30.54
N LEU A 253 10.72 10.04 -29.30
CA LEU A 253 10.93 9.13 -28.16
C LEU A 253 10.17 7.82 -28.33
N GLU A 254 8.93 7.87 -28.84
CA GLU A 254 8.11 6.69 -29.10
C GLU A 254 8.65 5.81 -30.23
N ASP A 255 9.34 6.40 -31.19
CA ASP A 255 9.92 5.71 -32.34
C ASP A 255 11.34 5.17 -32.08
N THR A 256 12.11 5.83 -31.19
CA THR A 256 13.54 5.54 -30.98
C THR A 256 13.81 4.70 -29.74
N LEU A 257 13.07 4.91 -28.65
CA LEU A 257 13.32 4.21 -27.39
C LEU A 257 12.59 2.87 -27.36
N PRO A 258 13.19 1.86 -26.71
CA PRO A 258 12.53 0.58 -26.56
C PRO A 258 11.32 0.70 -25.65
N TRP A 259 10.28 -0.06 -25.99
CA TRP A 259 9.06 -0.11 -25.22
C TRP A 259 9.19 -1.15 -24.11
N VAL A 260 8.97 -0.71 -22.87
CA VAL A 260 9.12 -1.54 -21.68
C VAL A 260 7.87 -1.45 -20.81
N VAL A 261 7.68 -2.41 -19.91
CA VAL A 261 6.69 -2.24 -18.84
C VAL A 261 7.18 -1.16 -17.90
N THR A 262 6.39 -0.10 -17.73
CA THR A 262 6.59 0.93 -16.72
C THR A 262 5.57 0.76 -15.59
N HIS A 263 5.91 1.25 -14.39
CA HIS A 263 5.01 1.22 -13.25
C HIS A 263 3.88 2.26 -13.35
N GLY A 264 4.15 3.39 -14.02
CA GLY A 264 3.23 4.54 -14.14
C GLY A 264 3.22 5.48 -12.94
N ASP A 265 3.30 4.96 -11.72
CA ASP A 265 3.28 5.77 -10.48
C ASP A 265 4.34 5.33 -9.45
N LEU A 266 5.63 5.45 -9.81
CA LEU A 266 6.73 5.01 -8.94
C LEU A 266 7.08 6.05 -7.87
N VAL A 267 6.26 6.12 -6.82
CA VAL A 267 6.46 6.99 -5.65
C VAL A 267 6.94 6.19 -4.42
N PRO A 268 7.54 6.83 -3.39
CA PRO A 268 8.03 6.14 -2.19
C PRO A 268 6.98 5.30 -1.45
N ASP A 269 5.71 5.65 -1.53
CA ASP A 269 4.63 4.87 -0.91
C ASP A 269 4.36 3.54 -1.64
N ASN A 270 4.68 3.47 -2.93
CA ASN A 270 4.51 2.28 -3.78
C ASN A 270 5.75 1.37 -3.80
N ILE A 271 6.82 1.76 -3.10
CA ILE A 271 8.06 1.00 -2.98
C ILE A 271 8.11 0.35 -1.60
N LEU A 272 8.05 -0.98 -1.56
CA LEU A 272 8.19 -1.74 -0.32
C LEU A 272 9.64 -2.14 -0.10
N VAL A 273 10.13 -1.94 1.11
CA VAL A 273 11.50 -2.27 1.52
C VAL A 273 11.52 -3.09 2.81
N HIS A 274 12.64 -3.78 3.03
CA HIS A 274 12.89 -4.41 4.32
C HIS A 274 13.00 -3.34 5.41
N PRO A 275 12.28 -3.50 6.53
CA PRO A 275 12.29 -2.54 7.62
C PRO A 275 13.68 -2.44 8.26
N ALA A 276 13.93 -1.32 8.93
CA ALA A 276 15.10 -1.22 9.80
C ALA A 276 14.95 -2.21 10.96
N PRO A 277 16.05 -2.85 11.41
CA PRO A 277 15.99 -3.80 12.52
C PRO A 277 15.49 -3.11 13.79
N CYS A 278 14.43 -3.66 14.38
CA CYS A 278 13.94 -3.31 15.71
C CYS A 278 14.15 -4.49 16.68
N GLY A 279 14.40 -4.19 17.95
CA GLY A 279 14.43 -5.16 19.05
C GLY A 279 15.78 -5.84 19.35
N GLU A 280 15.84 -6.45 20.54
CA GLU A 280 16.91 -7.34 20.99
C GLU A 280 16.82 -8.69 20.26
N GLY A 281 17.94 -9.14 19.74
CA GLY A 281 18.12 -10.46 19.18
C GLY A 281 19.61 -10.75 19.17
N ASP A 282 19.98 -12.03 19.09
CA ASP A 282 21.38 -12.42 18.98
C ASP A 282 22.09 -11.64 17.85
N ASP A 283 23.34 -11.27 18.09
CA ASP A 283 24.11 -10.31 17.30
C ASP A 283 24.15 -10.71 15.82
N GLY A 284 24.20 -12.01 15.53
CA GLY A 284 24.20 -12.55 14.17
C GLY A 284 22.90 -12.31 13.39
N ALA A 285 21.74 -12.46 14.04
CA ALA A 285 20.44 -12.24 13.39
C ALA A 285 20.18 -10.73 13.17
N ARG A 286 20.63 -9.91 14.12
CA ARG A 286 20.56 -8.45 14.01
C ARG A 286 21.41 -7.94 12.86
N LEU A 287 22.65 -8.43 12.72
CA LEU A 287 23.56 -8.04 11.64
C LEU A 287 22.97 -8.33 10.25
N ARG A 288 22.43 -9.54 10.04
CA ARG A 288 21.77 -9.91 8.77
C ARG A 288 20.56 -9.04 8.44
N ARG A 289 19.75 -8.66 9.45
CA ARG A 289 18.62 -7.74 9.24
C ARG A 289 19.12 -6.33 8.89
N MET A 290 20.21 -5.90 9.50
CA MET A 290 20.84 -4.60 9.23
C MET A 290 21.39 -4.52 7.80
N GLU A 291 21.98 -5.61 7.29
CA GLU A 291 22.45 -5.71 5.90
C GLU A 291 21.31 -5.68 4.86
N ARG A 292 20.11 -6.14 5.26
CA ARG A 292 18.92 -6.15 4.39
C ARG A 292 18.10 -4.87 4.48
N ALA A 293 18.27 -4.05 5.51
CA ALA A 293 17.48 -2.84 5.73
C ALA A 293 17.52 -1.91 4.51
N GLY A 294 16.34 -1.47 4.06
CA GLY A 294 16.22 -0.67 2.84
C GLY A 294 16.41 -1.46 1.54
N GLY A 295 16.56 -2.78 1.58
CA GLY A 295 16.50 -3.64 0.40
C GLY A 295 15.08 -3.72 -0.16
N LEU A 296 14.94 -3.70 -1.49
CA LEU A 296 13.65 -3.75 -2.15
C LEU A 296 12.96 -5.11 -1.88
N VAL A 297 11.70 -5.04 -1.45
CA VAL A 297 10.82 -6.21 -1.25
C VAL A 297 9.82 -6.33 -2.38
N GLY A 298 9.36 -5.22 -2.94
CA GLY A 298 8.41 -5.25 -4.05
C GLY A 298 7.88 -3.87 -4.39
N LEU A 299 7.14 -3.81 -5.49
CA LEU A 299 6.43 -2.62 -5.96
C LEU A 299 4.93 -2.91 -5.97
N ILE A 300 4.12 -1.98 -5.49
CA ILE A 300 2.67 -2.10 -5.38
C ILE A 300 1.97 -0.97 -6.13
N ASP A 301 0.66 -1.08 -6.32
CA ASP A 301 -0.15 -0.08 -7.05
C ASP A 301 0.19 0.04 -8.55
N TRP A 302 0.12 -1.08 -9.26
CA TRP A 302 0.36 -1.19 -10.70
C TRP A 302 -0.80 -0.68 -11.57
N ALA A 303 -1.69 0.17 -11.04
CA ALA A 303 -2.89 0.60 -11.77
C ALA A 303 -2.63 1.58 -12.92
N GLU A 304 -1.49 2.26 -12.89
CA GLU A 304 -1.01 3.14 -13.96
C GLU A 304 0.05 2.47 -14.84
N ALA A 305 0.31 1.17 -14.63
CA ALA A 305 1.28 0.44 -15.40
C ALA A 305 0.84 0.30 -16.86
N GLU A 306 1.82 0.36 -17.75
CA GLU A 306 1.60 0.20 -19.18
C GLU A 306 2.92 -0.06 -19.90
N TRP A 307 2.82 -0.47 -21.16
CA TRP A 307 3.96 -0.46 -22.05
C TRP A 307 4.20 0.96 -22.53
N LEU A 308 5.38 1.51 -22.25
CA LEU A 308 5.81 2.84 -22.67
C LEU A 308 7.28 2.85 -23.11
N PRO A 309 7.71 3.88 -23.85
CA PRO A 309 9.13 4.12 -24.11
C PRO A 309 9.92 4.20 -22.80
N PHE A 310 11.09 3.57 -22.76
CA PHE A 310 11.90 3.51 -21.55
C PHE A 310 12.27 4.89 -21.00
N GLY A 311 11.93 5.13 -19.73
CA GLY A 311 12.22 6.40 -19.04
C GLY A 311 11.08 7.42 -19.04
N MET A 312 9.93 7.08 -19.65
CA MET A 312 8.68 7.83 -19.58
C MET A 312 7.93 7.60 -18.27
#